data_AF-A0A2M7KHM8-F1
#
_entry.id   AF-A0A2M7KHM8-F1
#
_cell.length_a   1.000
_cell.length_b   1.000
_cell.length_c   1.000
_cell.angle_alpha   90.00
_cell.angle_beta   90.00
_cell.angle_gamma   90.00
#
_symmetry.space_group_name_H-M   'P 1'
#
loop_
_entity.id
_entity.type
_entity.pdbx_description
1 polymer ?
#
loop_
_entity_poly.entity_id
_entity_poly.type
_entity_poly.pdbx_seq_one_letter_code
_entity_poly.pdbx_strand_id
1 'polypeptide(L)'
;MKYDTDPSFWDYYHGLPAEARSAARKAFALWVESPFHPSLHFKCVDKGERIWSLRVTRRHRALAAETEGTMTWYWIGSHDAYERMIE
;
A
#
# COMPACT_ATOMS: atom_id res chain seq x y z
N MET A 1 -9.83 -10.04 -6.63
CA MET A 1 -8.45 -9.64 -6.97
C MET A 1 -7.51 -10.51 -6.16
N LYS A 2 -6.48 -11.11 -6.79
CA LYS A 2 -5.45 -11.86 -6.05
C LYS A 2 -4.46 -10.86 -5.46
N TYR A 3 -3.90 -11.18 -4.31
CA TYR A 3 -2.86 -10.37 -3.70
C TYR A 3 -1.87 -11.24 -2.93
N ASP A 4 -0.66 -10.74 -2.81
CA ASP A 4 0.42 -11.33 -2.04
C ASP A 4 1.24 -10.23 -1.36
N THR A 5 2.17 -10.61 -0.51
CA THR A 5 3.13 -9.71 0.14
C THR A 5 4.54 -10.20 -0.13
N ASP A 6 5.39 -9.31 -0.64
CA ASP A 6 6.82 -9.54 -0.62
C ASP A 6 7.32 -9.52 0.84
N PRO A 7 8.32 -10.35 1.22
CA PRO A 7 8.87 -10.35 2.58
C PRO A 7 9.28 -8.96 3.08
N SER A 8 9.81 -8.10 2.20
CA SER A 8 10.22 -6.73 2.56
C SER A 8 9.06 -5.87 3.07
N PHE A 9 7.82 -6.14 2.63
CA PHE A 9 6.64 -5.45 3.13
C PHE A 9 6.51 -5.59 4.64
N TRP A 10 6.79 -6.78 5.17
CA TRP A 10 6.68 -7.06 6.60
C TRP A 10 7.77 -6.35 7.39
N ASP A 11 8.99 -6.25 6.86
CA ASP A 11 10.08 -5.48 7.48
C ASP A 11 9.68 -4.01 7.64
N TYR A 12 9.14 -3.40 6.58
CA TYR A 12 8.64 -2.03 6.63
C TYR A 12 7.46 -1.90 7.59
N TYR A 13 6.49 -2.81 7.53
CA TYR A 13 5.32 -2.80 8.40
C TYR A 13 5.70 -2.90 9.89
N HIS A 14 6.64 -3.77 10.25
CA HIS A 14 7.10 -3.94 11.61
C HIS A 14 7.89 -2.72 12.13
N GLY A 15 8.57 -2.00 11.24
CA GLY A 15 9.22 -0.72 11.55
C GLY A 15 8.25 0.44 11.85
N LEU A 16 6.96 0.33 11.52
CA LEU A 16 5.98 1.39 11.76
C LEU A 16 5.60 1.51 13.25
N PRO A 17 5.20 2.71 13.73
CA PRO A 17 4.54 2.88 15.02
C PRO A 17 3.27 2.02 15.15
N ALA A 18 2.92 1.65 16.39
CA ALA A 18 1.79 0.75 16.66
C ALA A 18 0.46 1.26 16.10
N GLU A 19 0.22 2.57 16.15
CA GLU A 19 -0.97 3.22 15.63
C GLU A 19 -1.05 3.10 14.11
N ALA A 20 0.09 3.28 13.42
CA ALA A 20 0.18 3.15 11.97
C ALA A 20 -0.04 1.69 11.53
N ARG A 21 0.52 0.71 12.26
CA ARG A 21 0.25 -0.72 12.03
C ARG A 21 -1.23 -1.05 12.19
N SER A 22 -1.88 -0.52 13.24
CA SER A 22 -3.32 -0.72 13.45
C SER A 22 -4.16 -0.13 12.33
N ALA A 23 -3.82 1.07 11.86
CA ALA A 23 -4.48 1.72 10.72
C ALA A 23 -4.26 0.93 9.42
N ALA A 24 -3.05 0.42 9.19
CA ALA A 24 -2.72 -0.42 8.04
C ALA A 24 -3.62 -1.65 7.97
N ARG A 25 -3.76 -2.42 9.07
CA ARG A 25 -4.66 -3.58 9.09
C ARG A 25 -6.10 -3.23 8.68
N LYS A 26 -6.63 -2.11 9.17
CA LYS A 26 -7.98 -1.63 8.82
C LYS A 26 -8.09 -1.24 7.35
N ALA A 27 -7.09 -0.53 6.83
CA ALA A 27 -7.05 -0.12 5.43
C ALA A 27 -6.96 -1.33 4.48
N PHE A 28 -6.12 -2.32 4.81
CA PHE A 28 -5.99 -3.55 4.03
C PHE A 28 -7.25 -4.42 4.10
N ALA A 29 -7.90 -4.55 5.26
CA ALA A 29 -9.18 -5.24 5.37
C ALA A 29 -10.26 -4.57 4.49
N LEU A 30 -10.39 -3.24 4.57
CA LEU A 30 -11.30 -2.48 3.72
C LEU A 30 -10.94 -2.62 2.23
N TRP A 31 -9.66 -2.66 1.89
CA TRP A 31 -9.22 -2.83 0.51
C TRP A 31 -9.59 -4.20 -0.06
N VAL A 32 -9.52 -5.27 0.74
CA VAL A 32 -9.95 -6.61 0.30
C VAL A 32 -11.45 -6.63 -0.01
N GLU A 33 -12.26 -5.95 0.79
CA GLU A 33 -13.72 -5.90 0.62
C GLU A 33 -14.17 -4.91 -0.47
N SER A 34 -13.55 -3.74 -0.51
CA SER A 34 -13.90 -2.62 -1.40
C SER A 34 -12.63 -1.87 -1.84
N PRO A 35 -11.87 -2.40 -2.82
CA PRO A 35 -10.58 -1.85 -3.22
C PRO A 35 -10.63 -0.36 -3.62
N PHE A 36 -11.76 0.06 -4.22
CA PHE A 36 -11.97 1.42 -4.71
C PHE A 36 -12.81 2.27 -3.76
N HIS A 37 -12.91 1.90 -2.48
CA HIS A 37 -13.53 2.75 -1.48
C HIS A 37 -12.83 4.12 -1.43
N PRO A 38 -13.56 5.27 -1.47
CA PRO A 38 -12.96 6.59 -1.65
C PRO A 38 -11.88 6.95 -0.62
N SER A 39 -12.00 6.49 0.63
CA SER A 39 -11.02 6.76 1.69
C SER A 39 -9.64 6.14 1.45
N LEU A 40 -9.58 5.07 0.65
CA LEU A 40 -8.36 4.35 0.34
C LEU A 40 -7.54 5.06 -0.72
N HIS A 41 -8.16 5.92 -1.54
CA HIS A 41 -7.52 6.57 -2.69
C HIS A 41 -6.64 5.59 -3.50
N PHE A 42 -7.11 4.35 -3.66
CA PHE A 42 -6.37 3.30 -4.33
C PHE A 42 -6.27 3.61 -5.82
N LYS A 43 -5.05 3.81 -6.32
CA LYS A 43 -4.80 4.24 -7.70
C LYS A 43 -3.45 3.75 -8.22
N CYS A 44 -3.38 3.57 -9.54
CA CYS A 44 -2.13 3.40 -10.26
C CYS A 44 -1.36 4.74 -10.26
N VAL A 45 -0.10 4.69 -9.85
CA VAL A 45 0.79 5.85 -9.75
C VAL A 45 1.93 5.80 -10.77
N ASP A 46 2.28 4.61 -11.24
CA ASP A 46 3.13 4.38 -12.39
C ASP A 46 2.48 3.35 -13.31
N LYS A 47 2.21 3.71 -14.58
CA LYS A 47 1.57 2.82 -15.55
C LYS A 47 2.56 1.88 -16.25
N GLY A 48 3.83 2.28 -16.36
CA GLY A 48 4.87 1.47 -16.99
C GLY A 48 5.23 0.29 -16.10
N GLU A 49 5.62 0.59 -14.86
CA GLU A 49 5.96 -0.41 -13.83
C GLU A 49 4.71 -0.98 -13.13
N ARG A 50 3.52 -0.48 -13.48
CA ARG A 50 2.22 -0.90 -12.92
C ARG A 50 2.19 -0.84 -11.40
N ILE A 51 2.71 0.25 -10.84
CA ILE A 51 2.75 0.48 -9.40
C ILE A 51 1.43 1.12 -8.96
N TRP A 52 0.88 0.59 -7.87
CA TRP A 52 -0.35 1.04 -7.23
C TRP A 52 -0.06 1.54 -5.82
N SER A 53 -0.75 2.62 -5.44
CA SER A 53 -0.65 3.22 -4.11
C SER A 53 -1.96 3.09 -3.36
N LEU A 54 -1.86 2.77 -2.07
CA LEU A 54 -2.96 2.74 -1.11
C LEU A 54 -2.76 3.75 0.01
N ARG A 55 -3.79 4.54 0.31
CA ARG A 55 -3.80 5.42 1.49
C ARG A 55 -4.13 4.61 2.73
N VAL A 56 -3.17 4.56 3.65
CA VAL A 56 -3.36 3.95 4.98
C VAL A 56 -3.84 4.99 5.99
N THR A 57 -3.18 6.14 6.02
CA THR A 57 -3.60 7.33 6.77
C THR A 57 -3.24 8.57 5.97
N ARG A 58 -3.50 9.80 6.47
CA ARG A 58 -2.94 11.00 5.83
C ARG A 58 -1.41 10.95 5.71
N ARG A 59 -0.73 10.37 6.70
CA ARG A 59 0.73 10.34 6.83
C ARG A 59 1.40 9.07 6.32
N HIS A 60 0.65 8.05 5.90
CA HIS A 60 1.24 6.77 5.46
C HIS A 60 0.62 6.26 4.15
N ARG A 61 1.44 5.61 3.34
CA ARG A 61 1.07 4.95 2.08
C ARG A 61 1.61 3.53 2.06
N ALA A 62 1.00 2.68 1.25
CA ALA A 62 1.53 1.38 0.87
C ALA A 62 1.61 1.29 -0.65
N LEU A 63 2.59 0.54 -1.15
CA LEU A 63 2.82 0.32 -2.58
C LEU A 63 2.73 -1.17 -2.93
N ALA A 64 2.13 -1.44 -4.08
CA ALA A 64 2.07 -2.75 -4.70
C ALA A 64 2.41 -2.68 -6.18
N ALA A 65 3.02 -3.74 -6.70
CA ALA A 65 3.17 -3.95 -8.13
C ALA A 65 2.05 -4.88 -8.64
N GLU A 66 1.50 -4.58 -9.81
CA GLU A 66 0.51 -5.44 -10.48
C GLU A 66 1.17 -6.30 -11.55
N THR A 67 1.11 -7.62 -11.35
CA THR A 67 1.56 -8.60 -12.34
C THR A 67 0.45 -9.64 -12.57
N GLU A 68 -0.02 -9.74 -13.81
CA GLU A 68 -1.01 -10.74 -14.24
C GLU A 68 -2.26 -10.83 -13.34
N GLY A 69 -2.77 -9.67 -12.90
CA GLY A 69 -3.94 -9.55 -12.04
C GLY A 69 -3.69 -9.83 -10.55
N THR A 70 -2.43 -9.97 -10.14
CA THR A 70 -2.00 -10.13 -8.74
C THR A 70 -1.32 -8.86 -8.24
N MET A 71 -1.78 -8.35 -7.10
CA MET A 71 -1.13 -7.24 -6.40
C MET A 71 -0.13 -7.76 -5.38
N THR A 72 1.15 -7.53 -5.62
CA THR A 72 2.21 -7.87 -4.65
C THR A 72 2.60 -6.62 -3.89
N TRP A 73 2.21 -6.56 -2.60
CA TRP A 73 2.59 -5.47 -1.72
C TRP A 73 4.04 -5.62 -1.29
N TYR A 74 4.85 -4.58 -1.50
CA TYR A 74 6.29 -4.63 -1.20
C TYR A 74 6.76 -3.52 -0.27
N TRP A 75 5.93 -2.49 -0.05
CA TRP A 75 6.33 -1.37 0.80
C TRP A 75 5.16 -0.74 1.54
N ILE A 76 5.43 -0.25 2.75
CA ILE A 76 4.55 0.62 3.52
C ILE A 76 5.38 1.62 4.35
N GLY A 77 4.99 2.89 4.36
CA GLY A 77 5.81 3.89 5.04
C GLY A 77 5.19 5.27 5.06
N SER A 78 5.98 6.27 5.46
CA SER A 78 5.53 7.65 5.58
C SER A 78 5.23 8.26 4.20
N HIS A 79 4.35 9.26 4.18
CA HIS A 79 4.03 9.99 2.96
C HIS A 79 5.28 10.64 2.35
N ASP A 80 6.17 11.21 3.18
CA ASP A 80 7.39 11.85 2.70
C ASP A 80 8.35 10.84 2.03
N ALA A 81 8.43 9.62 2.57
CA ALA A 81 9.21 8.55 1.94
C ALA A 81 8.56 8.07 0.65
N TYR A 82 7.23 8.01 0.61
CA TYR A 82 6.47 7.71 -0.60
C TYR A 82 6.74 8.72 -1.72
N GLU A 83 6.62 10.03 -1.44
CA GLU A 83 6.84 11.08 -2.44
C GLU A 83 8.23 10.95 -3.08
N ARG A 84 9.28 10.70 -2.29
CA ARG A 84 10.65 10.49 -2.80
C ARG A 84 10.85 9.26 -3.68
N MET A 85 9.93 8.28 -3.65
CA MET A 85 10.04 7.06 -4.46
C MET A 85 9.25 7.13 -5.76
N ILE A 86 8.25 8.02 -5.84
CA ILE A 86 7.35 8.14 -6.99
C ILE A 86 7.56 9.43 -7.77
N GLU A 87 8.52 10.24 -7.36
CA GLU A 87 9.05 11.41 -8.07
C GLU A 87 10.17 10.97 -9.04
#